data_AF-A0A090WK39-F1
#
_entry.id   AF-A0A090WK39-F1
#
_cell.length_a   1.000
_cell.length_b   1.000
_cell.length_c   1.000
_cell.angle_alpha   90.00
_cell.angle_beta   90.00
_cell.angle_gamma   90.00
#
_symmetry.space_group_name_H-M   'P 1'
#
loop_
_entity.id
_entity.type
_entity.pdbx_description
1 polymer ?
#
loop_
_entity_poly.entity_id
_entity_poly.type
_entity_poly.pdbx_seq_one_letter_code
_entity_poly.pdbx_strand_id
1 'polypeptide(L)'
;MIHFYGNPSKSVYAVQTQAPISAEDDQKLQWLFADAPKLEADALSGFFTGPRATTITPWSTNAVEITQNMEIKGILRIEQFHTCEESSPYDKMLLQKFDGLNQSQFDINVTADGVLEIDDIAAYNMQEGLSLSDDEIDYLIQLSGKLDRKLTDSEVFGFSQVNSEHCRHKIFNGTFIIDGEEMPTSLFKLIKETSKRWPNGIVSAYSDNVAFVEGPQAEQFAPKTANKPDVYQTSLFDSVISLKAETHNFPTTVEPFNGAATGSGGEIRDRLAGGQGSLPLAGTAVYMTSYSRLNEERPWENGFEARKWLYQTPMDILIKASNGASDFGNKFGQPLITGSVLTFEHQEGDQT
;
A
#
# COMPACT_ATOMS: atom_id res chain seq x y z
N MET A 1 11.12 -21.94 -18.62
CA MET A 1 10.61 -23.24 -18.11
C MET A 1 10.23 -23.04 -16.65
N ILE A 2 9.27 -23.81 -16.14
CA ILE A 2 8.88 -23.79 -14.72
C ILE A 2 9.30 -25.11 -14.08
N HIS A 3 10.06 -25.03 -12.99
CA HIS A 3 10.44 -26.17 -12.17
C HIS A 3 9.69 -26.13 -10.84
N PHE A 4 9.26 -27.30 -10.36
CA PHE A 4 8.52 -27.40 -9.10
C PHE A 4 9.40 -28.01 -8.02
N TYR A 5 9.37 -27.42 -6.82
CA TYR A 5 10.07 -27.92 -5.63
C TYR A 5 9.10 -28.03 -4.46
N GLY A 6 9.29 -29.01 -3.56
CA GLY A 6 8.48 -29.14 -2.34
C GLY A 6 7.58 -30.37 -2.30
N ASN A 7 6.41 -30.21 -1.71
CA ASN A 7 5.49 -31.31 -1.45
C ASN A 7 4.09 -30.97 -2.02
N PRO A 8 3.63 -31.64 -3.09
CA PRO A 8 2.33 -31.41 -3.71
C PRO A 8 1.11 -31.59 -2.81
N SER A 9 1.28 -32.22 -1.63
CA SER A 9 0.21 -32.38 -0.63
C SER A 9 0.21 -31.26 0.43
N LYS A 10 1.16 -30.33 0.39
CA LYS A 10 1.26 -29.21 1.35
C LYS A 10 1.51 -27.88 0.63
N SER A 11 2.68 -27.74 0.04
CA SER A 11 3.12 -26.51 -0.61
C SER A 11 4.20 -26.81 -1.64
N VAL A 12 4.15 -26.07 -2.74
CA VAL A 12 5.07 -26.18 -3.87
C VAL A 12 5.62 -24.81 -4.21
N TYR A 13 6.91 -24.73 -4.52
CA TYR A 13 7.54 -23.57 -5.13
C TYR A 13 7.58 -23.77 -6.64
N ALA A 14 7.06 -22.82 -7.39
CA ALA A 14 7.18 -22.77 -8.84
C ALA A 14 8.28 -21.78 -9.22
N VAL A 15 9.36 -22.29 -9.81
CA VAL A 15 10.57 -21.54 -10.16
C VAL A 15 10.62 -21.37 -11.68
N GLN A 16 10.40 -20.16 -12.16
CA GLN A 16 10.51 -19.82 -13.57
C GLN A 16 11.95 -19.45 -13.94
N THR A 17 12.46 -20.08 -14.98
CA THR A 17 13.83 -19.87 -15.46
C THR A 17 13.89 -19.52 -16.93
N GLN A 18 14.89 -18.72 -17.30
CA GLN A 18 15.21 -18.39 -18.68
C GLN A 18 15.98 -19.51 -19.39
N ALA A 19 16.75 -20.30 -18.64
CA ALA A 19 17.61 -21.38 -19.14
C ALA A 19 17.54 -22.61 -18.22
N PRO A 20 18.00 -23.79 -18.68
CA PRO A 20 18.10 -24.98 -17.84
C PRO A 20 18.96 -24.73 -16.58
N ILE A 21 18.53 -25.28 -15.45
CA ILE A 21 19.23 -25.17 -14.17
C ILE A 21 20.39 -26.19 -14.14
N SER A 22 21.58 -25.75 -13.73
CA SER A 22 22.73 -26.65 -13.54
C SER A 22 22.51 -27.59 -12.34
N ALA A 23 23.21 -28.73 -12.29
CA ALA A 23 23.08 -29.64 -11.14
C ALA A 23 23.50 -28.99 -9.81
N GLU A 24 24.46 -28.06 -9.86
CA GLU A 24 24.90 -27.31 -8.68
C GLU A 24 23.83 -26.30 -8.23
N ASP A 25 23.26 -25.54 -9.16
CA ASP A 25 22.21 -24.56 -8.84
C ASP A 25 20.93 -25.24 -8.37
N ASP A 26 20.62 -26.43 -8.89
CA ASP A 26 19.50 -27.23 -8.43
C ASP A 26 19.67 -27.64 -6.96
N GLN A 27 20.87 -28.06 -6.55
CA GLN A 27 21.18 -28.36 -5.15
C GLN A 27 21.08 -27.10 -4.26
N LYS A 28 21.57 -25.95 -4.74
CA LYS A 28 21.43 -24.68 -4.02
C LYS A 28 19.97 -24.26 -3.84
N LEU A 29 19.13 -24.47 -4.85
CA LEU A 29 17.69 -24.19 -4.78
C LEU A 29 16.98 -25.12 -3.80
N GLN A 30 17.28 -26.43 -3.83
CA GLN A 30 16.73 -27.37 -2.85
C GLN A 30 17.11 -26.95 -1.42
N TRP A 31 18.37 -26.60 -1.18
CA TRP A 31 18.83 -26.08 0.11
C TRP A 31 18.10 -24.80 0.51
N LEU A 32 17.98 -23.83 -0.41
CA LEU A 32 17.26 -22.56 -0.18
C LEU A 32 15.80 -22.81 0.23
N PHE A 33 15.17 -23.83 -0.34
CA PHE A 33 13.81 -24.24 -0.02
C PHE A 33 13.71 -25.22 1.16
N ALA A 34 14.68 -25.17 2.08
CA ALA A 34 14.76 -26.03 3.26
C ALA A 34 14.80 -27.54 2.92
N ASP A 35 15.72 -27.89 2.02
CA ASP A 35 15.93 -29.24 1.48
C ASP A 35 14.69 -29.84 0.80
N ALA A 36 13.81 -28.98 0.28
CA ALA A 36 12.65 -29.39 -0.49
C ALA A 36 13.08 -30.01 -1.82
N PRO A 37 12.65 -31.25 -2.14
CA PRO A 37 13.08 -31.93 -3.33
C PRO A 37 12.51 -31.26 -4.58
N LYS A 38 13.26 -31.33 -5.68
CA LYS A 38 12.72 -31.08 -7.01
C LYS A 38 11.71 -32.17 -7.37
N LEU A 39 10.61 -31.76 -7.99
CA LEU A 39 9.59 -32.65 -8.51
C LEU A 39 9.87 -32.89 -9.99
N GLU A 40 10.08 -34.15 -10.37
CA GLU A 40 10.28 -34.59 -11.75
C GLU A 40 8.94 -34.63 -12.51
N ALA A 41 8.31 -33.47 -12.67
CA ALA A 41 7.03 -33.31 -13.36
C ALA A 41 6.91 -31.93 -14.01
N ASP A 42 6.40 -31.90 -15.25
CA ASP A 42 6.12 -30.64 -15.96
C ASP A 42 4.77 -30.01 -15.57
N ALA A 43 3.91 -30.79 -14.91
CA ALA A 43 2.63 -30.38 -14.38
C ALA A 43 2.28 -31.15 -13.11
N LEU A 44 1.53 -30.51 -12.22
CA LEU A 44 1.03 -31.08 -10.97
C LEU A 44 -0.49 -31.07 -10.99
N SER A 45 -1.10 -32.22 -10.69
CA SER A 45 -2.56 -32.35 -10.53
C SER A 45 -3.02 -32.00 -9.12
N GLY A 46 -4.26 -31.55 -8.98
CA GLY A 46 -4.87 -31.18 -7.69
C GLY A 46 -5.12 -29.69 -7.58
N PHE A 47 -5.86 -29.27 -6.56
CA PHE A 47 -6.19 -27.86 -6.38
C PHE A 47 -5.14 -27.12 -5.56
N PHE A 48 -4.76 -25.93 -6.02
CA PHE A 48 -3.79 -25.07 -5.37
C PHE A 48 -4.32 -23.65 -5.21
N THR A 49 -3.92 -22.97 -4.14
CA THR A 49 -4.06 -21.51 -4.01
C THR A 49 -2.70 -20.85 -4.10
N GLY A 50 -2.60 -19.77 -4.87
CA GLY A 50 -1.39 -18.97 -5.00
C GLY A 50 -1.67 -17.61 -5.63
N PRO A 51 -0.64 -16.79 -5.86
CA PRO A 51 -0.79 -15.48 -6.47
C PRO A 51 -1.20 -15.59 -7.94
N ARG A 52 -1.83 -14.53 -8.46
CA ARG A 52 -2.20 -14.43 -9.88
C ARG A 52 -0.94 -14.28 -10.73
N ALA A 53 -0.99 -14.73 -11.97
CA ALA A 53 0.11 -14.51 -12.93
C ALA A 53 0.44 -13.01 -13.08
N THR A 54 -0.57 -12.13 -13.02
CA THR A 54 -0.43 -10.68 -13.14
C THR A 54 0.10 -9.95 -11.90
N THR A 55 0.31 -10.65 -10.79
CA THR A 55 0.78 -10.07 -9.51
C THR A 55 2.07 -10.74 -9.09
N ILE A 56 3.13 -9.98 -8.78
CA ILE A 56 4.37 -10.52 -8.21
C ILE A 56 4.34 -10.26 -6.70
N THR A 57 4.49 -11.32 -5.90
CA THR A 57 4.45 -11.17 -4.43
C THR A 57 5.75 -10.52 -3.91
N PRO A 58 5.71 -9.77 -2.79
CA PRO A 58 6.93 -9.32 -2.13
C PRO A 58 7.86 -10.48 -1.74
N TRP A 59 7.28 -11.65 -1.44
CA TRP A 59 8.04 -12.87 -1.19
C TRP A 59 8.82 -13.31 -2.44
N SER A 60 8.19 -13.30 -3.62
CA SER A 60 8.85 -13.60 -4.90
C SER A 60 10.03 -12.67 -5.15
N THR A 61 9.86 -11.36 -4.95
CA THR A 61 10.94 -10.37 -5.17
C THR A 61 12.15 -10.70 -4.30
N ASN A 62 11.93 -10.94 -2.99
CA ASN A 62 13.01 -11.29 -2.07
C ASN A 62 13.63 -12.65 -2.39
N ALA A 63 12.81 -13.66 -2.72
CA ALA A 63 13.30 -14.99 -3.08
C ALA A 63 14.21 -14.94 -4.32
N VAL A 64 13.80 -14.21 -5.35
CA VAL A 64 14.62 -14.01 -6.55
C VAL A 64 15.90 -13.25 -6.21
N GLU A 65 15.85 -12.18 -5.42
CA GLU A 65 17.05 -11.46 -4.99
C GLU A 65 18.03 -12.36 -4.20
N ILE A 66 17.53 -13.21 -3.31
CA ILE A 66 18.36 -14.19 -2.59
C ILE A 66 19.07 -15.12 -3.56
N THR A 67 18.39 -15.61 -4.61
CA THR A 67 19.05 -16.46 -5.62
C THR A 67 20.18 -15.73 -6.35
N GLN A 68 20.04 -14.42 -6.61
CA GLN A 68 21.08 -13.61 -7.22
C GLN A 68 22.31 -13.47 -6.31
N ASN A 69 22.09 -13.26 -5.00
CA ASN A 69 23.16 -13.21 -3.99
C ASN A 69 23.87 -14.55 -3.82
N MET A 70 23.19 -15.66 -4.12
CA MET A 70 23.75 -17.02 -4.17
C MET A 70 24.43 -17.36 -5.52
N GLU A 71 24.55 -16.37 -6.42
CA GLU A 71 25.09 -16.50 -7.78
C GLU A 71 24.28 -17.43 -8.71
N ILE A 72 23.03 -17.74 -8.37
CA ILE A 72 22.12 -18.51 -9.22
C ILE A 72 21.49 -17.54 -10.23
N LYS A 73 21.95 -17.59 -11.48
CA LYS A 73 21.51 -16.68 -12.54
C LYS A 73 20.33 -17.23 -13.34
N GLY A 74 19.56 -16.35 -13.95
CA GLY A 74 18.50 -16.74 -14.89
C GLY A 74 17.18 -17.18 -14.24
N ILE A 75 17.03 -16.99 -12.92
CA ILE A 75 15.73 -17.08 -12.24
C ILE A 75 14.93 -15.81 -12.57
N LEU A 76 13.73 -16.00 -13.12
CA LEU A 76 12.82 -14.91 -13.50
C LEU A 76 11.78 -14.65 -12.41
N ARG A 77 11.28 -15.72 -11.79
CA ARG A 77 10.20 -15.64 -10.79
C ARG A 77 10.22 -16.88 -9.91
N ILE A 78 9.91 -16.71 -8.63
CA ILE A 78 9.67 -17.81 -7.69
C ILE A 78 8.37 -17.49 -6.96
N GLU A 79 7.38 -18.37 -7.01
CA GLU A 79 6.16 -18.21 -6.21
C GLU A 79 5.85 -19.48 -5.43
N GLN A 80 5.18 -19.30 -4.28
CA GLN A 80 4.69 -20.39 -3.46
C GLN A 80 3.21 -20.64 -3.71
N PHE A 81 2.84 -21.91 -3.85
CA PHE A 81 1.48 -22.40 -3.99
C PHE A 81 1.18 -23.38 -2.86
N HIS A 82 -0.05 -23.34 -2.33
CA HIS A 82 -0.51 -24.20 -1.25
C HIS A 82 -1.60 -25.14 -1.74
N THR A 83 -1.49 -26.42 -1.40
CA THR A 83 -2.51 -27.41 -1.75
C THR A 83 -3.81 -27.11 -0.98
N CYS A 84 -4.95 -27.25 -1.64
CA CYS A 84 -6.26 -27.01 -1.05
C CYS A 84 -7.30 -27.99 -1.60
N GLU A 85 -8.49 -27.97 -1.02
CA GLU A 85 -9.67 -28.62 -1.60
C GLU A 85 -10.39 -27.65 -2.55
N GLU A 86 -11.17 -28.21 -3.48
CA GLU A 86 -11.98 -27.42 -4.42
C GLU A 86 -12.92 -26.43 -3.71
N SER A 87 -13.48 -26.83 -2.56
CA SER A 87 -14.37 -26.01 -1.74
C SER A 87 -13.66 -25.14 -0.69
N SER A 88 -12.33 -25.25 -0.52
CA SER A 88 -11.62 -24.49 0.51
C SER A 88 -11.79 -22.97 0.29
N PRO A 89 -12.12 -22.19 1.34
CA PRO A 89 -12.10 -20.74 1.25
C PRO A 89 -10.67 -20.24 1.08
N TYR A 90 -10.51 -19.09 0.43
CA TYR A 90 -9.22 -18.43 0.25
C TYR A 90 -9.42 -16.92 0.16
N ASP A 91 -8.32 -16.17 0.35
CA ASP A 91 -8.35 -14.72 0.17
C ASP A 91 -8.46 -14.37 -1.31
N LYS A 92 -9.65 -13.96 -1.74
CA LYS A 92 -9.95 -13.63 -3.14
C LYS A 92 -9.28 -12.34 -3.61
N MET A 93 -8.86 -11.47 -2.68
CA MET A 93 -8.18 -10.21 -3.03
C MET A 93 -6.74 -10.48 -3.44
N LEU A 94 -6.08 -11.44 -2.78
CA LEU A 94 -4.65 -11.69 -2.96
C LEU A 94 -4.33 -12.94 -3.78
N LEU A 95 -5.19 -13.95 -3.70
CA LEU A 95 -4.93 -15.28 -4.27
C LEU A 95 -5.94 -15.65 -5.35
N GLN A 96 -5.57 -16.66 -6.11
CA GLN A 96 -6.40 -17.37 -7.06
C GLN A 96 -6.31 -18.87 -6.75
N LYS A 97 -7.40 -19.58 -7.03
CA LYS A 97 -7.42 -21.05 -7.02
C LYS A 97 -7.12 -21.58 -8.42
N PHE A 98 -6.29 -22.61 -8.49
CA PHE A 98 -5.84 -23.28 -9.70
C PHE A 98 -6.24 -24.75 -9.66
N ASP A 99 -6.72 -25.27 -10.78
CA ASP A 99 -6.88 -26.70 -11.04
C ASP A 99 -5.61 -27.21 -11.72
N GLY A 100 -4.68 -27.67 -10.90
CA GLY A 100 -3.33 -28.03 -11.27
C GLY A 100 -2.40 -26.83 -11.48
N LEU A 101 -1.10 -27.14 -11.57
CA LEU A 101 -0.03 -26.21 -11.91
C LEU A 101 0.73 -26.76 -13.12
N ASN A 102 1.17 -25.91 -14.03
CA ASN A 102 1.88 -26.35 -15.23
C ASN A 102 2.83 -25.27 -15.77
N GLN A 103 3.39 -25.49 -16.95
CA GLN A 103 4.39 -24.60 -17.57
C GLN A 103 3.86 -23.21 -17.95
N SER A 104 2.54 -22.99 -18.02
CA SER A 104 1.93 -21.68 -18.31
C SER A 104 1.51 -20.90 -17.06
N GLN A 105 1.94 -21.33 -15.86
CA GLN A 105 1.47 -20.77 -14.59
C GLN A 105 1.69 -19.26 -14.45
N PHE A 106 2.71 -18.72 -15.13
CA PHE A 106 3.06 -17.30 -15.12
C PHE A 106 2.85 -16.61 -16.46
N ASP A 107 2.18 -17.25 -17.41
CA ASP A 107 1.94 -16.65 -18.72
C ASP A 107 0.94 -15.50 -18.59
N ILE A 108 1.33 -14.34 -19.12
CA ILE A 108 0.46 -13.17 -19.25
C ILE A 108 0.27 -12.95 -20.75
N ASN A 109 -0.85 -13.44 -21.28
CA ASN A 109 -1.19 -13.33 -22.69
C ASN A 109 -1.92 -12.01 -22.97
N VAL A 110 -1.21 -10.90 -22.75
CA VAL A 110 -1.71 -9.54 -23.00
C VAL A 110 -0.68 -8.80 -23.84
N THR A 111 -1.14 -8.15 -24.91
CA THR A 111 -0.33 -7.23 -25.71
C THR A 111 -0.50 -5.83 -25.15
N ALA A 112 0.60 -5.07 -25.06
CA ALA A 112 0.51 -3.67 -24.64
C ALA A 112 -0.35 -2.88 -25.63
N ASP A 113 -1.40 -2.23 -25.11
CA ASP A 113 -2.23 -1.34 -25.90
C ASP A 113 -1.41 -0.10 -26.29
N GLY A 114 -1.71 0.44 -27.48
CA GLY A 114 -1.14 1.72 -27.92
C GLY A 114 -1.79 2.89 -27.20
N VAL A 115 -1.19 4.07 -27.33
CA VAL A 115 -1.78 5.32 -26.80
C VAL A 115 -3.15 5.55 -27.44
N LEU A 116 -4.19 5.69 -26.62
CA LEU A 116 -5.53 6.00 -27.07
C LEU A 116 -5.76 7.52 -27.09
N GLU A 117 -6.14 8.05 -28.24
CA GLU A 117 -6.62 9.44 -28.35
C GLU A 117 -8.12 9.50 -28.03
N ILE A 118 -8.53 10.37 -27.12
CA ILE A 118 -9.89 10.45 -26.61
C ILE A 118 -10.74 11.40 -27.46
N ASP A 119 -11.75 10.84 -28.13
CA ASP A 119 -12.77 11.60 -28.88
C ASP A 119 -13.83 12.23 -27.97
N ASP A 120 -14.31 11.47 -27.00
CA ASP A 120 -15.38 11.88 -26.08
C ASP A 120 -14.92 11.70 -24.63
N ILE A 121 -14.63 12.82 -23.98
CA ILE A 121 -14.12 12.86 -22.61
C ILE A 121 -15.19 12.43 -21.61
N ALA A 122 -16.46 12.72 -21.86
CA ALA A 122 -17.55 12.33 -20.96
C ALA A 122 -17.79 10.82 -21.01
N ALA A 123 -17.77 10.24 -22.22
CA ALA A 123 -17.87 8.79 -22.40
C ALA A 123 -16.68 8.07 -21.74
N TYR A 124 -15.45 8.57 -21.96
CA TYR A 124 -14.24 8.01 -21.35
C TYR A 124 -14.25 8.11 -19.82
N ASN A 125 -14.71 9.25 -19.26
CA ASN A 125 -14.89 9.45 -17.83
C ASN A 125 -15.81 8.38 -17.21
N MET A 126 -16.93 8.08 -17.86
CA MET A 126 -17.90 7.07 -17.38
C MET A 126 -17.37 5.65 -17.54
N GLN A 127 -16.69 5.35 -18.65
CA GLN A 127 -16.11 4.04 -18.91
C GLN A 127 -15.02 3.67 -17.89
N GLU A 128 -14.09 4.59 -17.64
CA GLU A 128 -12.93 4.35 -16.77
C GLU A 128 -13.19 4.74 -15.30
N GLY A 129 -14.37 5.28 -14.99
CA GLY A 129 -14.74 5.65 -13.62
C GLY A 129 -13.92 6.81 -13.04
N LEU A 130 -13.54 7.78 -13.87
CA LEU A 130 -12.61 8.86 -13.48
C LEU A 130 -13.20 9.87 -12.49
N SER A 131 -14.53 9.85 -12.32
CA SER A 131 -15.27 10.71 -11.38
C SER A 131 -15.03 12.21 -11.59
N LEU A 132 -14.81 12.62 -12.85
CA LEU A 132 -14.72 14.04 -13.23
C LEU A 132 -16.09 14.69 -13.13
N SER A 133 -16.12 15.93 -12.62
CA SER A 133 -17.29 16.82 -12.67
C SER A 133 -17.51 17.39 -14.07
N ASP A 134 -18.71 17.91 -14.33
CA ASP A 134 -19.05 18.54 -15.61
C ASP A 134 -18.10 19.71 -15.94
N ASP A 135 -17.74 20.52 -14.94
CA ASP A 135 -16.78 21.63 -15.10
C ASP A 135 -15.37 21.13 -15.49
N GLU A 136 -14.94 19.99 -14.94
CA GLU A 136 -13.64 19.38 -15.26
C GLU A 136 -13.62 18.77 -16.66
N ILE A 137 -14.74 18.17 -17.09
CA ILE A 137 -14.92 17.69 -18.46
C ILE A 137 -14.86 18.86 -19.44
N ASP A 138 -15.61 19.93 -19.18
CA ASP A 138 -15.61 21.13 -20.02
C ASP A 138 -14.23 21.77 -20.11
N TYR A 139 -13.49 21.81 -18.99
CA TYR A 139 -12.11 22.27 -18.97
C TYR A 139 -11.22 21.45 -19.92
N LEU A 140 -11.31 20.13 -19.88
CA LEU A 140 -10.50 19.25 -20.73
C LEU A 140 -10.88 19.36 -22.22
N ILE A 141 -12.17 19.51 -22.53
CA ILE A 141 -12.64 19.77 -23.91
C ILE A 141 -12.03 21.07 -24.44
N GLN A 142 -12.07 22.13 -23.64
CA GLN A 142 -11.48 23.42 -24.01
C GLN A 142 -9.95 23.32 -24.15
N LEU A 143 -9.28 22.55 -23.29
CA LEU A 143 -7.85 22.32 -23.37
C LEU A 143 -7.46 21.60 -24.67
N SER A 144 -8.18 20.54 -25.04
CA SER A 144 -8.00 19.83 -26.31
C SER A 144 -8.13 20.79 -27.50
N GLY A 145 -9.17 21.63 -27.51
CA GLY A 145 -9.37 22.64 -28.56
C GLY A 145 -8.24 23.67 -28.64
N LYS A 146 -7.65 24.07 -27.51
CA LYS A 146 -6.50 25.01 -27.48
C LYS A 146 -5.19 24.37 -27.98
N LEU A 147 -5.00 23.08 -27.71
CA LEU A 147 -3.82 22.34 -28.15
C LEU A 147 -3.88 21.92 -29.61
N ASP A 148 -5.05 22.08 -30.26
CA ASP A 148 -5.32 21.61 -31.63
C ASP A 148 -5.01 20.12 -31.82
N ARG A 149 -5.27 19.32 -30.78
CA ARG A 149 -5.17 17.86 -30.80
C ARG A 149 -6.07 17.23 -29.74
N LYS A 150 -6.38 15.95 -29.94
CA LYS A 150 -7.01 15.12 -28.91
C LYS A 150 -6.09 14.97 -27.70
N LEU A 151 -6.70 14.82 -26.53
CA LEU A 151 -5.99 14.39 -25.33
C LEU A 151 -5.83 12.88 -25.34
N THR A 152 -4.76 12.38 -24.75
CA THR A 152 -4.56 10.94 -24.62
C THR A 152 -5.26 10.40 -23.37
N ASP A 153 -5.52 9.09 -23.36
CA ASP A 153 -5.95 8.32 -22.19
C ASP A 153 -5.18 8.69 -20.91
N SER A 154 -3.86 8.76 -21.01
CA SER A 154 -2.92 9.01 -19.92
C SER A 154 -2.98 10.44 -19.43
N GLU A 155 -3.22 11.41 -20.33
CA GLU A 155 -3.41 12.82 -19.96
C GLU A 155 -4.72 13.01 -19.20
N VAL A 156 -5.81 12.42 -19.69
CA VAL A 156 -7.13 12.52 -19.05
C VAL A 156 -7.16 11.76 -17.72
N PHE A 157 -6.59 10.55 -17.67
CA PHE A 157 -6.47 9.79 -16.44
C PHE A 157 -5.56 10.48 -15.42
N GLY A 158 -4.40 10.98 -15.86
CA GLY A 158 -3.50 11.74 -15.00
C GLY A 158 -4.17 12.98 -14.41
N PHE A 159 -4.96 13.70 -15.22
CA PHE A 159 -5.73 14.85 -14.77
C PHE A 159 -6.76 14.48 -13.69
N SER A 160 -7.45 13.34 -13.82
CA SER A 160 -8.44 12.90 -12.83
C SER A 160 -7.81 12.58 -11.48
N GLN A 161 -6.61 11.99 -11.48
CA GLN A 161 -5.91 11.67 -10.23
C GLN A 161 -5.49 12.95 -9.49
N VAL A 162 -4.86 13.90 -10.18
CA VAL A 162 -4.34 15.12 -9.55
C VAL A 162 -5.43 16.10 -9.12
N ASN A 163 -6.62 16.03 -9.74
CA ASN A 163 -7.79 16.85 -9.38
C ASN A 163 -8.82 16.11 -8.52
N SER A 164 -8.55 14.89 -8.09
CA SER A 164 -9.38 14.19 -7.12
C SER A 164 -9.48 14.97 -5.80
N GLU A 165 -10.53 14.73 -5.00
CA GLU A 165 -10.64 15.39 -3.70
C GLU A 165 -9.45 15.06 -2.78
N HIS A 166 -9.03 13.79 -2.79
CA HIS A 166 -7.90 13.32 -2.00
C HIS A 166 -6.60 14.10 -2.30
N CYS A 167 -6.34 14.44 -3.56
CA CYS A 167 -5.12 15.17 -3.93
C CYS A 167 -5.28 16.69 -3.77
N ARG A 168 -6.41 17.25 -4.18
CA ARG A 168 -6.58 18.72 -4.27
C ARG A 168 -7.12 19.34 -2.98
N HIS A 169 -7.70 18.55 -2.08
CA HIS A 169 -8.30 19.02 -0.84
C HIS A 169 -9.28 20.18 -1.10
N LYS A 170 -10.18 20.00 -2.08
CA LYS A 170 -11.17 20.99 -2.53
C LYS A 170 -12.06 21.40 -1.35
N ILE A 171 -12.48 20.46 -0.49
CA ILE A 171 -13.31 20.77 0.68
C ILE A 171 -12.56 21.70 1.65
N PHE A 172 -11.30 21.41 1.96
CA PHE A 172 -10.49 22.21 2.88
C PHE A 172 -10.19 23.63 2.37
N ASN A 173 -10.18 23.82 1.05
CA ASN A 173 -9.93 25.10 0.40
C ASN A 173 -11.21 25.82 -0.05
N GLY A 174 -12.36 25.15 0.03
CA GLY A 174 -13.64 25.66 -0.45
C GLY A 174 -14.20 26.81 0.37
N THR A 175 -15.23 27.45 -0.19
CA THR A 175 -16.07 28.44 0.48
C THR A 175 -17.18 27.72 1.24
N PHE A 176 -17.41 28.11 2.50
CA PHE A 176 -18.46 27.54 3.34
C PHE A 176 -19.59 28.56 3.51
N ILE A 177 -20.83 28.12 3.35
CA ILE A 177 -22.02 28.88 3.68
C ILE A 177 -22.73 28.13 4.80
N ILE A 178 -22.78 28.71 5.99
CA ILE A 178 -23.39 28.10 7.18
C ILE A 178 -24.61 28.93 7.55
N ASP A 179 -25.77 28.30 7.63
CA ASP A 179 -27.05 28.95 7.92
C ASP A 179 -27.38 30.17 7.03
N GLY A 180 -26.92 30.11 5.76
CA GLY A 180 -27.12 31.17 4.77
C GLY A 180 -26.05 32.28 4.79
N GLU A 181 -25.07 32.21 5.68
CA GLU A 181 -23.98 33.19 5.77
C GLU A 181 -22.67 32.62 5.20
N GLU A 182 -22.04 33.36 4.28
CA GLU A 182 -20.73 33.00 3.74
C GLU A 182 -19.62 33.24 4.78
N MET A 183 -18.84 32.20 5.05
CA MET A 183 -17.76 32.23 6.01
C MET A 183 -16.50 32.88 5.42
N PRO A 184 -15.80 33.75 6.18
CA PRO A 184 -14.70 34.56 5.65
C PRO A 184 -13.41 33.77 5.35
N THR A 185 -13.29 32.53 5.83
CA THR A 185 -12.08 31.72 5.75
C THR A 185 -12.41 30.26 5.48
N SER A 186 -11.58 29.60 4.67
CA SER A 186 -11.63 28.15 4.49
C SER A 186 -11.09 27.40 5.71
N LEU A 187 -11.39 26.11 5.81
CA LEU A 187 -10.87 25.24 6.88
C LEU A 187 -9.34 25.25 6.93
N PHE A 188 -8.68 25.19 5.77
CA PHE A 188 -7.21 25.20 5.72
C PHE A 188 -6.61 26.53 6.20
N LYS A 189 -7.28 27.66 5.90
CA LYS A 189 -6.86 28.97 6.43
C LYS A 189 -6.99 29.00 7.95
N LEU A 190 -8.07 28.46 8.52
CA LEU A 190 -8.23 28.36 9.97
C LEU A 190 -7.11 27.53 10.63
N ILE A 191 -6.71 26.42 10.00
CA ILE A 191 -5.56 25.62 10.46
C ILE A 191 -4.26 26.44 10.41
N LYS A 192 -3.98 27.13 9.30
CA LYS A 192 -2.77 27.98 9.17
C LYS A 192 -2.71 29.13 10.17
N GLU A 193 -3.84 29.69 10.57
CA GLU A 193 -3.88 30.74 11.58
C GLU A 193 -3.34 30.27 12.94
N THR A 194 -3.41 28.96 13.25
CA THR A 194 -2.81 28.41 14.49
C THR A 194 -1.29 28.60 14.50
N SER A 195 -0.60 28.21 13.43
CA SER A 195 0.85 28.34 13.28
C SER A 195 1.28 29.80 13.14
N LYS A 196 0.46 30.65 12.52
CA LYS A 196 0.73 32.09 12.39
C LYS A 196 0.65 32.81 13.74
N ARG A 197 -0.32 32.44 14.59
CA ARG A 197 -0.50 33.07 15.90
C ARG A 197 0.45 32.52 16.96
N TRP A 198 0.80 31.24 16.86
CA TRP A 198 1.67 30.53 17.80
C TRP A 198 2.78 29.78 17.07
N PRO A 199 3.75 30.49 16.48
CA PRO A 199 4.81 29.86 15.69
C PRO A 199 5.72 28.96 16.54
N ASN A 200 5.90 29.25 17.84
CA ASN A 200 6.73 28.48 18.77
C ASN A 200 8.07 28.08 18.12
N GLY A 201 8.43 26.79 18.16
CA GLY A 201 9.60 26.23 17.48
C GLY A 201 9.30 25.63 16.11
N ILE A 202 8.30 26.11 15.36
CA ILE A 202 8.02 25.61 14.00
C ILE A 202 9.15 26.07 13.07
N VAL A 203 9.86 25.11 12.47
CA VAL A 203 10.90 25.33 11.45
C VAL A 203 10.27 25.38 10.06
N SER A 204 9.33 24.49 9.77
CA SER A 204 8.62 24.42 8.48
C SER A 204 7.24 23.80 8.66
N ALA A 205 6.23 24.39 8.02
CA ALA A 205 4.86 23.87 8.00
C ALA A 205 4.17 24.27 6.69
N TYR A 206 3.38 23.35 6.11
CA TYR A 206 2.58 23.57 4.90
C TYR A 206 3.37 23.87 3.61
N SER A 207 4.68 23.61 3.60
CA SER A 207 5.57 23.82 2.46
C SER A 207 6.29 22.54 2.01
N ASP A 208 6.00 21.42 2.64
CA ASP A 208 6.58 20.11 2.38
C ASP A 208 5.57 19.02 2.78
N ASN A 209 5.89 17.75 2.49
CA ASN A 209 5.08 16.59 2.85
C ASN A 209 4.99 16.38 4.37
N VAL A 210 5.87 17.00 5.15
CA VAL A 210 5.94 16.88 6.62
C VAL A 210 6.15 18.24 7.28
N ALA A 211 5.73 18.36 8.54
CA ALA A 211 6.06 19.51 9.36
C ALA A 211 7.38 19.27 10.10
N PHE A 212 8.13 20.35 10.34
CA PHE A 212 9.38 20.34 11.09
C PHE A 212 9.30 21.30 12.26
N VAL A 213 9.76 20.83 13.43
CA VAL A 213 9.89 21.64 14.64
C VAL A 213 11.30 21.53 15.19
N GLU A 214 11.75 22.55 15.90
CA GLU A 214 13.04 22.58 16.60
C GLU A 214 13.15 21.38 17.54
N GLY A 215 14.27 20.66 17.42
CA GLY A 215 14.62 19.56 18.31
C GLY A 215 15.71 19.98 19.30
N PRO A 216 16.05 19.10 20.26
CA PRO A 216 17.17 19.33 21.15
C PRO A 216 18.50 19.18 20.39
N GLN A 217 19.59 19.65 21.01
CA GLN A 217 20.91 19.15 20.62
C GLN A 217 21.01 17.67 21.02
N ALA A 218 21.38 16.83 20.06
CA ALA A 218 21.42 15.39 20.23
C ALA A 218 22.82 14.85 19.95
N GLU A 219 23.13 13.72 20.60
CA GLU A 219 24.34 12.96 20.34
C GLU A 219 24.05 11.88 19.29
N GLN A 220 24.83 11.88 18.21
CA GLN A 220 24.72 10.92 17.11
C GLN A 220 25.90 9.95 17.13
N PHE A 221 25.60 8.66 17.04
CA PHE A 221 26.57 7.60 16.77
C PHE A 221 26.40 7.10 15.33
N ALA A 222 27.33 7.47 14.45
CA ALA A 222 27.25 7.17 13.02
C ALA A 222 28.65 6.99 12.39
N PRO A 223 28.76 6.39 11.19
CA PRO A 223 30.01 6.38 10.45
C PRO A 223 30.53 7.80 10.20
N LYS A 224 31.84 8.00 10.35
CA LYS A 224 32.48 9.31 10.13
C LYS A 224 32.22 9.87 8.73
N THR A 225 32.10 9.01 7.72
CA THR A 225 31.69 9.38 6.36
C THR A 225 30.52 8.52 5.93
N ALA A 226 29.45 9.12 5.41
CA ALA A 226 28.21 8.39 5.07
C ALA A 226 28.25 7.61 3.74
N ASN A 227 29.17 7.93 2.83
CA ASN A 227 29.17 7.38 1.46
C ASN A 227 30.21 6.27 1.21
N LYS A 228 30.90 5.81 2.27
CA LYS A 228 31.91 4.74 2.18
C LYS A 228 32.01 4.01 3.53
N PRO A 229 32.56 2.79 3.57
CA PRO A 229 32.92 2.16 4.82
C PRO A 229 33.89 3.05 5.61
N ASP A 230 33.52 3.37 6.85
CA ASP A 230 34.31 4.23 7.74
C ASP A 230 34.07 3.84 9.20
N VAL A 231 34.92 4.34 10.10
CA VAL A 231 34.79 4.10 11.55
C VAL A 231 33.59 4.87 12.11
N TYR A 232 32.87 4.24 13.03
CA TYR A 232 31.83 4.92 13.79
C TYR A 232 32.42 5.89 14.81
N GLN A 233 31.78 7.03 15.01
CA GLN A 233 32.13 8.02 16.00
C GLN A 233 30.88 8.67 16.60
N THR A 234 31.09 9.34 17.73
CA THR A 234 30.06 10.12 18.40
C THR A 234 30.24 11.61 18.12
N SER A 235 29.16 12.31 17.77
CA SER A 235 29.17 13.77 17.56
C SER A 235 27.87 14.43 18.01
N LEU A 236 27.95 15.68 18.48
CA LEU A 236 26.77 16.49 18.78
C LEU A 236 26.26 17.21 17.54
N PHE A 237 24.95 17.31 17.38
CA PHE A 237 24.30 18.08 16.32
C PHE A 237 22.98 18.70 16.82
N ASP A 238 22.57 19.81 16.22
CA ASP A 238 21.27 20.42 16.49
C ASP A 238 20.21 19.70 15.66
N SER A 239 19.26 19.05 16.33
CA SER A 239 18.25 18.23 15.65
C SER A 239 17.00 19.03 15.27
N VAL A 240 16.28 18.52 14.28
CA VAL A 240 14.95 18.98 13.89
C VAL A 240 14.04 17.76 13.87
N ILE A 241 12.86 17.87 14.46
CA ILE A 241 11.90 16.77 14.57
C ILE A 241 10.89 16.89 13.43
N SER A 242 10.76 15.84 12.62
CA SER A 242 9.72 15.73 11.60
C SER A 242 8.46 15.10 12.18
N LEU A 243 7.30 15.66 11.83
CA LEU A 243 5.98 15.21 12.28
C LEU A 243 5.06 15.04 11.07
N LYS A 244 4.44 13.88 10.97
CA LYS A 244 3.46 13.53 9.94
C LYS A 244 2.49 12.50 10.49
N ALA A 245 1.26 12.56 10.00
CA ALA A 245 0.26 11.54 10.18
C ALA A 245 -0.46 11.36 8.85
N GLU A 246 -0.77 10.11 8.51
CA GLU A 246 -1.57 9.74 7.35
C GLU A 246 -2.67 8.77 7.76
N THR A 247 -3.66 8.63 6.88
CA THR A 247 -4.72 7.64 7.03
C THR A 247 -4.83 6.85 5.74
N HIS A 248 -5.16 5.56 5.84
CA HIS A 248 -5.25 4.69 4.67
C HIS A 248 -6.57 3.89 4.67
N ASN A 249 -7.67 4.61 4.91
CA ASN A 249 -8.95 4.05 5.35
C ASN A 249 -9.61 3.11 4.33
N PHE A 250 -9.82 3.59 3.09
CA PHE A 250 -10.55 2.83 2.09
C PHE A 250 -9.82 1.55 1.67
N PRO A 251 -8.51 1.56 1.36
CA PRO A 251 -7.81 0.32 1.02
C PRO A 251 -7.75 -0.65 2.21
N THR A 252 -7.61 -0.15 3.44
CA THR A 252 -7.65 -0.99 4.64
C THR A 252 -9.01 -1.66 4.84
N THR A 253 -10.10 -1.03 4.36
CA THR A 253 -11.43 -1.66 4.38
C THR A 253 -11.52 -2.83 3.41
N VAL A 254 -10.86 -2.73 2.23
CA VAL A 254 -10.87 -3.76 1.19
C VAL A 254 -9.96 -4.93 1.54
N GLU A 255 -8.69 -4.61 1.85
CA GLU A 255 -7.65 -5.56 2.23
C GLU A 255 -6.81 -4.93 3.35
N PRO A 256 -7.01 -5.31 4.63
CA PRO A 256 -6.49 -4.52 5.74
C PRO A 256 -5.00 -4.70 5.97
N PHE A 257 -4.41 -5.85 5.64
CA PHE A 257 -2.99 -6.08 5.87
C PHE A 257 -2.14 -5.15 5.01
N ASN A 258 -2.29 -5.23 3.69
CA ASN A 258 -1.53 -4.39 2.77
C ASN A 258 -1.98 -2.94 2.86
N GLY A 259 -3.27 -2.65 3.07
CA GLY A 259 -3.76 -1.28 3.25
C GLY A 259 -3.06 -0.55 4.41
N ALA A 260 -2.90 -1.21 5.56
CA ALA A 260 -2.19 -0.64 6.70
C ALA A 260 -0.66 -0.64 6.51
N ALA A 261 -0.10 -1.69 5.92
CA ALA A 261 1.33 -1.77 5.62
C ALA A 261 1.76 -0.64 4.67
N THR A 262 1.00 -0.37 3.60
CA THR A 262 1.28 0.72 2.67
C THR A 262 0.98 2.09 3.27
N GLY A 263 0.02 2.19 4.20
CA GLY A 263 -0.20 3.38 5.02
C GLY A 263 1.03 3.74 5.85
N SER A 264 1.57 2.79 6.62
CA SER A 264 2.84 3.00 7.35
C SER A 264 3.99 3.32 6.40
N GLY A 265 4.09 2.59 5.28
CA GLY A 265 5.16 2.82 4.31
C GLY A 265 5.09 4.17 3.61
N GLY A 266 3.88 4.67 3.30
CA GLY A 266 3.66 6.00 2.72
C GLY A 266 4.12 7.10 3.67
N GLU A 267 3.67 7.03 4.91
CA GLU A 267 4.03 7.99 5.94
C GLU A 267 5.55 7.99 6.24
N ILE A 268 6.18 6.81 6.28
CA ILE A 268 7.64 6.67 6.42
C ILE A 268 8.36 7.36 5.24
N ARG A 269 7.89 7.17 4.00
CA ARG A 269 8.49 7.80 2.81
C ARG A 269 8.34 9.31 2.83
N ASP A 270 7.19 9.82 3.25
CA ASP A 270 6.95 11.26 3.38
C ASP A 270 7.96 11.90 4.33
N ARG A 271 8.25 11.25 5.47
CA ARG A 271 9.31 11.69 6.38
C ARG A 271 10.68 11.60 5.73
N LEU A 272 11.05 10.46 5.15
CA LEU A 272 12.35 10.31 4.47
C LEU A 272 12.59 11.38 3.39
N ALA A 273 11.54 11.74 2.65
CA ALA A 273 11.61 12.71 1.54
C ALA A 273 11.51 14.18 1.99
N GLY A 274 11.16 14.45 3.24
CA GLY A 274 11.07 15.82 3.76
C GLY A 274 12.43 16.52 3.82
N GLY A 275 12.45 17.79 3.40
CA GLY A 275 13.66 18.61 3.37
C GLY A 275 14.73 18.05 2.43
N GLN A 276 15.93 17.80 2.96
CA GLN A 276 17.05 17.18 2.20
C GLN A 276 17.27 15.72 2.60
N GLY A 277 16.33 15.13 3.36
CA GLY A 277 16.45 13.83 3.98
C GLY A 277 16.16 13.92 5.48
N SER A 278 15.39 12.97 5.99
CA SER A 278 15.23 12.77 7.44
C SER A 278 15.26 11.30 7.80
N LEU A 279 15.37 10.97 9.10
CA LEU A 279 15.42 9.59 9.59
C LEU A 279 14.19 9.33 10.47
N PRO A 280 13.25 8.45 10.04
CA PRO A 280 12.05 8.14 10.80
C PRO A 280 12.38 7.48 12.14
N LEU A 281 12.14 8.17 13.26
CA LEU A 281 12.53 7.69 14.59
C LEU A 281 11.53 6.70 15.19
N ALA A 282 10.26 7.06 15.22
CA ALA A 282 9.19 6.26 15.82
C ALA A 282 7.86 6.51 15.11
N GLY A 283 6.97 5.52 15.15
CA GLY A 283 5.63 5.59 14.59
C GLY A 283 4.53 5.49 15.64
N THR A 284 3.32 5.85 15.22
CA THR A 284 2.08 5.71 16.00
C THR A 284 1.03 5.07 15.11
N ALA A 285 0.21 4.18 15.67
CA ALA A 285 -0.91 3.58 14.94
C ALA A 285 -2.23 3.80 15.67
N VAL A 286 -3.24 4.27 14.94
CA VAL A 286 -4.58 4.55 15.47
C VAL A 286 -5.60 3.79 14.64
N TYR A 287 -6.47 3.02 15.30
CA TYR A 287 -7.52 2.24 14.66
C TYR A 287 -8.88 2.70 15.15
N MET A 288 -9.78 2.93 14.20
CA MET A 288 -11.17 3.26 14.48
C MET A 288 -12.06 2.32 13.67
N THR A 289 -12.89 1.54 14.34
CA THR A 289 -13.78 0.57 13.68
C THR A 289 -15.16 0.56 14.33
N SER A 290 -16.10 -0.11 13.68
CA SER A 290 -17.37 -0.49 14.29
C SER A 290 -17.19 -1.55 15.38
N TYR A 291 -18.26 -1.95 16.06
CA TYR A 291 -18.15 -2.91 17.15
C TYR A 291 -17.64 -4.27 16.67
N SER A 292 -16.67 -4.78 17.41
CA SER A 292 -15.91 -6.00 17.10
C SER A 292 -16.77 -7.26 17.16
N ARG A 293 -17.77 -7.26 18.06
CA ARG A 293 -18.67 -8.40 18.33
C ARG A 293 -17.90 -9.70 18.62
N LEU A 294 -16.74 -9.56 19.29
CA LEU A 294 -15.82 -10.66 19.57
C LEU A 294 -16.36 -11.65 20.61
N ASN A 295 -17.08 -11.12 21.61
CA ASN A 295 -17.60 -11.90 22.72
C ASN A 295 -19.00 -11.44 23.11
N GLU A 296 -19.80 -12.36 23.64
CA GLU A 296 -21.19 -12.09 24.04
C GLU A 296 -21.29 -11.26 25.34
N GLU A 297 -20.18 -11.08 26.05
CA GLU A 297 -20.09 -10.33 27.31
C GLU A 297 -20.18 -8.80 27.14
N ARG A 298 -20.33 -8.31 25.90
CA ARG A 298 -20.45 -6.88 25.57
C ARG A 298 -21.87 -6.55 25.11
N PRO A 299 -22.85 -6.47 26.03
CA PRO A 299 -24.26 -6.31 25.67
C PRO A 299 -24.55 -5.01 24.90
N TRP A 300 -23.71 -3.98 25.03
CA TRP A 300 -23.85 -2.74 24.25
C TRP A 300 -23.57 -2.93 22.75
N GLU A 301 -22.78 -3.94 22.35
CA GLU A 301 -22.54 -4.27 20.93
C GLU A 301 -23.81 -4.84 20.26
N ASN A 302 -24.79 -5.31 21.06
CA ASN A 302 -26.10 -5.79 20.58
C ASN A 302 -27.14 -4.66 20.44
N GLY A 303 -26.80 -3.43 20.83
CA GLY A 303 -27.66 -2.26 20.64
C GLY A 303 -27.86 -1.88 19.16
N PHE A 304 -27.06 -2.45 18.27
CA PHE A 304 -27.07 -2.18 16.84
C PHE A 304 -26.97 -3.48 16.04
N GLU A 305 -27.81 -3.62 15.01
CA GLU A 305 -27.68 -4.73 14.07
C GLU A 305 -26.36 -4.63 13.31
N ALA A 306 -25.63 -5.73 13.20
CA ALA A 306 -24.38 -5.75 12.47
C ALA A 306 -24.63 -5.42 10.98
N ARG A 307 -23.88 -4.46 10.46
CA ARG A 307 -23.91 -4.12 9.03
C ARG A 307 -23.49 -5.33 8.19
N LYS A 308 -24.05 -5.44 6.99
CA LYS A 308 -23.59 -6.40 5.98
C LYS A 308 -22.25 -5.93 5.43
N TRP A 309 -21.15 -6.43 5.98
CA TRP A 309 -19.79 -6.08 5.56
C TRP A 309 -19.52 -6.56 4.13
N LEU A 310 -19.21 -5.62 3.24
CA LEU A 310 -18.91 -5.93 1.84
C LEU A 310 -17.54 -6.62 1.68
N TYR A 311 -16.56 -6.19 2.46
CA TYR A 311 -15.16 -6.62 2.32
C TYR A 311 -14.66 -7.36 3.56
N GLN A 312 -14.55 -6.66 4.68
CA GLN A 312 -13.91 -7.16 5.90
C GLN A 312 -14.75 -6.78 7.12
N THR A 313 -14.77 -7.65 8.13
CA THR A 313 -15.41 -7.33 9.41
C THR A 313 -14.54 -6.37 10.23
N PRO A 314 -15.08 -5.68 11.25
CA PRO A 314 -14.28 -4.86 12.17
C PRO A 314 -13.15 -5.66 12.83
N MET A 315 -13.39 -6.94 13.14
CA MET A 315 -12.38 -7.84 13.68
C MET A 315 -11.24 -8.09 12.69
N ASP A 316 -11.58 -8.41 11.44
CA ASP A 316 -10.58 -8.61 10.38
C ASP A 316 -9.73 -7.36 10.17
N ILE A 317 -10.36 -6.18 10.17
CA ILE A 317 -9.66 -4.90 10.06
C ILE A 317 -8.67 -4.74 11.22
N LEU A 318 -9.11 -4.88 12.47
CA LEU A 318 -8.24 -4.69 13.64
C LEU A 318 -7.05 -5.66 13.63
N ILE A 319 -7.28 -6.95 13.33
CA ILE A 319 -6.22 -7.96 13.31
C ILE A 319 -5.27 -7.74 12.14
N LYS A 320 -5.79 -7.70 10.91
CA LYS A 320 -4.97 -7.67 9.71
C LYS A 320 -4.26 -6.33 9.55
N ALA A 321 -4.93 -5.20 9.84
CA ALA A 321 -4.32 -3.88 9.77
C ALA A 321 -3.20 -3.71 10.80
N SER A 322 -3.41 -4.18 12.04
CA SER A 322 -2.35 -4.17 13.06
C SER A 322 -1.15 -5.01 12.62
N ASN A 323 -1.39 -6.20 12.09
CA ASN A 323 -0.31 -7.05 11.57
C ASN A 323 0.43 -6.39 10.41
N GLY A 324 -0.27 -5.74 9.48
CA GLY A 324 0.32 -5.06 8.34
C GLY A 324 1.17 -3.86 8.72
N ALA A 325 0.66 -2.99 9.60
CA ALA A 325 1.39 -1.83 10.09
C ALA A 325 2.66 -2.24 10.86
N SER A 326 2.56 -3.27 11.71
CA SER A 326 3.71 -3.83 12.43
C SER A 326 4.69 -4.54 11.51
N ASP A 327 4.23 -5.31 10.52
CA ASP A 327 5.08 -6.01 9.57
C ASP A 327 5.97 -5.03 8.79
N PHE A 328 5.38 -3.95 8.28
CA PHE A 328 6.14 -2.91 7.56
C PHE A 328 7.14 -2.21 8.51
N GLY A 329 6.67 -1.77 9.69
CA GLY A 329 7.52 -1.10 10.67
C GLY A 329 8.69 -1.97 11.14
N ASN A 330 8.45 -3.25 11.43
CA ASN A 330 9.46 -4.20 11.89
C ASN A 330 10.51 -4.48 10.82
N LYS A 331 10.09 -4.69 9.56
CA LYS A 331 11.02 -4.93 8.44
C LYS A 331 11.83 -3.68 8.10
N PHE A 332 11.21 -2.50 8.19
CA PHE A 332 11.89 -1.24 7.94
C PHE A 332 12.84 -0.83 9.08
N GLY A 333 12.51 -1.20 10.33
CA GLY A 333 13.26 -0.82 11.51
C GLY A 333 12.71 0.42 12.24
N GLN A 334 11.40 0.68 12.14
CA GLN A 334 10.74 1.73 12.89
C GLN A 334 9.88 1.15 14.03
N PRO A 335 10.15 1.51 15.30
CA PRO A 335 9.31 1.11 16.41
C PRO A 335 7.98 1.88 16.42
N LEU A 336 6.87 1.17 16.62
CA LEU A 336 5.59 1.75 17.01
C LEU A 336 5.56 1.90 18.53
N ILE A 337 5.57 3.14 19.03
CA ILE A 337 5.76 3.42 20.46
C ILE A 337 4.47 3.84 21.18
N THR A 338 3.42 4.17 20.43
CA THR A 338 2.12 4.56 20.98
C THR A 338 1.02 4.28 19.95
N GLY A 339 -0.23 4.32 20.40
CA GLY A 339 -1.39 4.08 19.56
C GLY A 339 -2.70 4.13 20.33
N SER A 340 -3.80 3.99 19.60
CA SER A 340 -5.14 3.89 20.20
C SER A 340 -6.08 3.04 19.35
N VAL A 341 -7.09 2.48 20.01
CA VAL A 341 -8.19 1.75 19.38
C VAL A 341 -9.49 2.35 19.87
N LEU A 342 -10.35 2.73 18.94
CA LEU A 342 -11.72 3.17 19.21
C LEU A 342 -12.70 2.27 18.45
N THR A 343 -13.65 1.67 19.17
CA THR A 343 -14.80 0.99 18.57
C THR A 343 -16.06 1.78 18.86
N PHE A 344 -16.79 2.18 17.83
CA PHE A 344 -17.97 3.02 17.99
C PHE A 344 -19.03 2.74 16.92
N GLU A 345 -20.28 2.68 17.34
CA GLU A 345 -21.46 2.71 16.48
C GLU A 345 -22.49 3.65 17.11
N HIS A 346 -23.20 4.38 16.26
CA HIS A 346 -24.26 5.30 16.67
C HIS A 346 -25.36 5.29 15.60
N GLN A 347 -26.59 5.45 16.04
CA GLN A 347 -27.77 5.57 15.18
C GLN A 347 -28.40 6.94 15.43
N GLU A 348 -28.46 7.76 14.38
CA GLU A 348 -29.10 9.07 14.42
C GLU A 348 -30.44 8.98 13.65
N GLY A 349 -31.54 8.90 14.39
CA GLY A 349 -32.88 8.74 13.80
C GLY A 349 -33.03 7.44 12.98
N ASP A 350 -33.61 7.55 11.79
CA ASP A 350 -33.85 6.42 10.88
C ASP A 350 -32.67 6.11 9.94
N GLN A 351 -31.51 6.76 10.13
CA GLN A 351 -30.30 6.51 9.33
C GLN A 351 -29.35 5.58 10.10
N THR A 352 -29.29 4.31 9.67
CA THR A 352 -28.27 3.33 10.10
C THR A 352 -26.95 3.44 9.35
#